data_AF-A0A1N6KVZ9-F1
#
_entry.id   AF-A0A1N6KVZ9-F1
#
_cell.length_a   1.000
_cell.length_b   1.000
_cell.length_c   1.000
_cell.angle_alpha   90.00
_cell.angle_beta   90.00
_cell.angle_gamma   90.00
#
_symmetry.space_group_name_H-M   'P 1'
#
loop_
_entity.id
_entity.type
_entity.pdbx_description
1 polymer ?
#
loop_
_entity_poly.entity_id
_entity_poly.type
_entity_poly.pdbx_seq_one_letter_code
_entity_poly.pdbx_strand_id
1 'polypeptide(L)'
;MDTAAGLEPKGFGGGLLLALLGLAALVIATAVEMRDPLKMMLEWELFAVFVRPDTHGWYRTVLAMVGMDVAIGAFVVAGAGWLLMLAWRRSARFPVHVQAWLLAIVVMRTIAFLLGDHMTHAIGIDIAVPFDGLLEALAAAALAIPYFRQSRRVRHTFLSR
;
A
#
# COMPACT_ATOMS: atom_id res chain seq x y z
N MET A 1 -0.92 -53.87 4.37
CA MET A 1 0.14 -52.97 3.90
C MET A 1 -0.51 -51.62 3.66
N ASP A 2 -0.47 -50.78 4.68
CA ASP A 2 -0.95 -49.41 4.65
C ASP A 2 -0.02 -48.57 3.77
N THR A 3 -0.55 -47.98 2.70
CA THR A 3 0.15 -46.92 1.97
C THR A 3 -0.55 -45.61 2.27
N ALA A 4 0.21 -44.75 2.94
CA ALA A 4 -0.22 -43.47 3.49
C ALA A 4 -0.97 -42.64 2.45
N ALA A 5 -2.27 -42.45 2.68
CA ALA A 5 -3.02 -41.33 2.12
C ALA A 5 -2.30 -40.05 2.56
N GLY A 6 -1.48 -39.52 1.65
CA GLY A 6 -0.77 -38.28 1.85
C GLY A 6 -1.76 -37.19 2.22
N LEU A 7 -1.72 -36.78 3.49
CA LEU A 7 -2.40 -35.60 4.00
C LEU A 7 -2.03 -34.42 3.10
N GLU A 8 -2.89 -34.10 2.14
CA GLU A 8 -2.83 -32.81 1.47
C GLU A 8 -2.90 -31.74 2.58
N PRO A 9 -1.90 -30.85 2.69
CA PRO A 9 -1.94 -29.82 3.69
C PRO A 9 -3.10 -28.88 3.35
N LYS A 10 -4.24 -29.03 4.05
CA LYS A 10 -5.45 -28.20 3.93
C LYS A 10 -5.26 -26.72 4.33
N GLY A 11 -4.03 -26.32 4.65
CA GLY A 11 -3.66 -25.00 5.14
C GLY A 11 -2.90 -24.15 4.14
N PHE A 12 -2.82 -22.85 4.42
CA PHE A 12 -1.94 -21.92 3.71
C PHE A 12 -0.48 -22.39 3.88
N GLY A 13 0.18 -22.81 2.79
CA GLY A 13 1.57 -23.26 2.85
C GLY A 13 2.51 -22.16 3.34
N GLY A 14 3.58 -22.52 4.07
CA GLY A 14 4.46 -21.59 4.78
C GLY A 14 4.99 -20.39 3.96
N GLY A 15 5.30 -20.57 2.68
CA GLY A 15 5.72 -19.45 1.82
C GLY A 15 4.62 -18.42 1.55
N LEU A 16 3.35 -18.86 1.50
CA LEU A 16 2.20 -17.96 1.30
C LEU A 16 1.89 -17.21 2.60
N LEU A 17 2.10 -17.84 3.76
CA LEU A 17 2.03 -17.17 5.06
C LEU A 17 3.08 -16.07 5.17
N LEU A 18 4.32 -16.31 4.73
CA LEU A 18 5.36 -15.27 4.71
C LEU A 18 4.98 -14.11 3.80
N ALA A 19 4.44 -14.37 2.60
CA ALA A 19 3.98 -13.31 1.71
C ALA A 19 2.82 -12.51 2.33
N LEU A 20 1.86 -13.17 2.98
CA LEU A 20 0.76 -12.50 3.68
C LEU A 20 1.24 -11.69 4.89
N LEU A 21 2.21 -12.21 5.64
CA LEU A 21 2.85 -11.48 6.75
C LEU A 21 3.60 -10.26 6.25
N GLY A 22 4.31 -10.36 5.13
CA GLY A 22 4.96 -9.21 4.48
C GLY A 22 3.96 -8.14 4.05
N LEU A 23 2.84 -8.53 3.45
CA LEU A 23 1.75 -7.61 3.12
C LEU A 23 1.12 -6.99 4.37
N ALA A 24 0.92 -7.76 5.44
CA ALA A 24 0.42 -7.26 6.70
C ALA A 24 1.38 -6.25 7.34
N ALA A 25 2.69 -6.53 7.32
CA ALA A 25 3.72 -5.62 7.82
C ALA A 25 3.72 -4.30 7.05
N LEU A 26 3.62 -4.34 5.70
CA LEU A 26 3.49 -3.14 4.87
C LEU A 26 2.27 -2.29 5.26
N VAL A 27 1.12 -2.93 5.46
CA VAL A 27 -0.13 -2.24 5.83
C VAL A 27 -0.02 -1.63 7.23
N ILE A 28 0.58 -2.35 8.18
CA ILE A 28 0.80 -1.84 9.54
C ILE A 28 1.77 -0.65 9.52
N ALA A 29 2.88 -0.76 8.80
CA ALA A 29 3.83 0.35 8.64
C ALA A 29 3.14 1.58 8.05
N THR A 30 2.39 1.40 6.96
CA THR A 30 1.62 2.49 6.33
C THR A 30 0.59 3.10 7.30
N ALA A 31 -0.11 2.28 8.09
CA ALA A 31 -1.10 2.76 9.05
C ALA A 31 -0.46 3.55 10.21
N VAL A 32 0.74 3.16 10.64
CA VAL A 32 1.52 3.88 11.68
C VAL A 32 2.00 5.22 11.12
N GLU A 33 2.58 5.22 9.92
CA GLU A 33 3.03 6.45 9.25
C GLU A 33 1.88 7.42 8.99
N MET A 34 0.69 6.93 8.65
CA MET A 34 -0.48 7.76 8.38
C MET A 34 -0.97 8.49 9.64
N ARG A 35 -0.58 8.07 10.85
CA ARG A 35 -1.08 8.67 12.11
C ARG A 35 -0.78 10.16 12.21
N ASP A 36 0.45 10.57 11.90
CA ASP A 36 0.88 11.96 12.06
C ASP A 36 0.31 12.89 10.97
N PRO A 37 0.31 12.51 9.67
CA PRO A 37 -0.42 13.21 8.61
C PRO A 37 -1.92 13.32 8.88
N LEU A 38 -2.55 12.25 9.38
CA LEU A 38 -3.98 12.24 9.67
C LEU A 38 -4.31 13.19 10.82
N LYS A 39 -3.49 13.23 11.87
CA LYS A 39 -3.61 14.20 12.96
C LYS A 39 -3.47 15.64 12.44
N MET A 40 -2.46 15.88 11.62
CA MET A 40 -2.24 17.19 11.00
C MET A 40 -3.44 17.63 10.13
N MET A 41 -4.07 16.71 9.39
CA MET A 41 -5.30 17.02 8.63
C MET A 41 -6.54 17.19 9.52
N LEU A 42 -6.61 16.52 10.68
CA LEU A 42 -7.76 16.60 11.58
C LEU A 42 -7.70 17.80 12.53
N GLU A 43 -6.55 18.47 12.63
CA GLU A 43 -6.40 19.68 13.43
C GLU A 43 -7.21 20.84 12.83
N TRP A 44 -8.20 21.28 13.59
CA TRP A 44 -9.15 22.33 13.22
C TRP A 44 -8.47 23.65 12.86
N GLU A 45 -7.30 23.93 13.46
CA GLU A 45 -6.53 25.14 13.19
C GLU A 45 -5.95 25.17 11.78
N LEU A 46 -5.51 24.03 11.22
CA LEU A 46 -5.07 23.92 9.82
C LEU A 46 -6.25 24.04 8.84
N PHE A 47 -7.41 23.53 9.21
CA PHE A 47 -8.65 23.73 8.44
C PHE A 47 -9.12 25.19 8.44
N ALA A 48 -8.90 25.95 9.52
CA ALA A 48 -9.20 27.38 9.55
C ALA A 48 -8.28 28.21 8.63
N VAL A 49 -7.03 27.77 8.48
CA VAL A 49 -6.06 28.33 7.51
C VAL A 49 -6.54 28.08 6.07
N PHE A 50 -7.28 27.00 5.80
CA PHE A 50 -7.91 26.67 4.50
C PHE A 50 -8.88 27.75 4.00
N VAL A 51 -9.56 28.43 4.92
CA VAL A 51 -10.64 29.39 4.60
C VAL A 51 -10.09 30.82 4.47
N ARG A 52 -8.88 31.09 4.97
CA ARG A 52 -8.27 32.43 4.88
C ARG A 52 -7.62 32.66 3.51
N PRO A 53 -8.09 33.65 2.73
CA PRO A 53 -7.56 33.95 1.40
C PRO A 53 -6.08 34.33 1.36
N ASP A 54 -5.51 34.80 2.47
CA ASP A 54 -4.14 35.34 2.56
C ASP A 54 -3.06 34.29 2.86
N THR A 55 -3.39 33.01 2.78
CA THR A 55 -2.42 31.95 3.07
C THR A 55 -1.49 31.73 1.89
N HIS A 56 -0.19 31.98 2.12
CA HIS A 56 0.88 31.90 1.13
C HIS A 56 0.83 30.56 0.38
N GLY A 57 0.99 30.59 -0.95
CA GLY A 57 0.80 29.43 -1.85
C GLY A 57 1.62 28.18 -1.48
N TRP A 58 2.70 28.36 -0.73
CA TRP A 58 3.51 27.27 -0.16
C TRP A 58 2.68 26.35 0.77
N TYR A 59 1.81 26.91 1.61
CA TYR A 59 1.04 26.15 2.60
C TYR A 59 -0.01 25.26 1.96
N ARG A 60 -0.65 25.75 0.89
CA ARG A 60 -1.61 24.97 0.09
C ARG A 60 -0.94 23.78 -0.58
N THR A 61 0.34 23.92 -0.96
CA THR A 61 1.12 22.86 -1.60
C THR A 61 1.50 21.77 -0.60
N VAL A 62 2.00 22.14 0.58
CA VAL A 62 2.28 21.18 1.66
C VAL A 62 1.01 20.41 2.03
N LEU A 63 -0.11 21.10 2.19
CA LEU A 63 -1.37 20.46 2.55
C LEU A 63 -1.87 19.51 1.44
N ALA A 64 -1.68 19.86 0.16
CA ALA A 64 -2.01 18.98 -0.96
C ALA A 64 -1.14 17.70 -0.96
N MET A 65 0.14 17.81 -0.63
CA MET A 65 1.02 16.64 -0.49
C MET A 65 0.62 15.76 0.69
N VAL A 66 0.39 16.36 1.86
CA VAL A 66 -0.11 15.65 3.05
C VAL A 66 -1.44 14.94 2.74
N GLY A 67 -2.35 15.61 2.04
CA GLY A 67 -3.62 15.02 1.60
C GLY A 67 -3.43 13.85 0.63
N MET A 68 -2.45 13.93 -0.28
CA MET A 68 -2.11 12.83 -1.18
C MET A 68 -1.55 11.63 -0.42
N ASP A 69 -0.64 11.85 0.54
CA ASP A 69 -0.11 10.76 1.38
C ASP A 69 -1.20 10.09 2.21
N VAL A 70 -2.12 10.86 2.80
CA VAL A 70 -3.29 10.32 3.50
C VAL A 70 -4.19 9.51 2.57
N ALA A 71 -4.43 9.99 1.34
CA ALA A 71 -5.24 9.28 0.35
C ALA A 71 -4.59 7.95 -0.06
N ILE A 72 -3.27 7.94 -0.26
CA ILE A 72 -2.50 6.72 -0.56
C ILE A 72 -2.56 5.75 0.62
N GLY A 73 -2.34 6.22 1.84
CA GLY A 73 -2.43 5.39 3.05
C GLY A 73 -3.81 4.77 3.24
N ALA A 74 -4.87 5.55 3.04
CA ALA A 74 -6.24 5.07 3.09
C ALA A 74 -6.51 4.00 2.01
N PHE A 75 -6.00 4.18 0.79
CA PHE A 75 -6.10 3.17 -0.26
C PHE A 75 -5.37 1.87 0.09
N VAL A 76 -4.17 1.96 0.69
CA VAL A 76 -3.41 0.79 1.15
C VAL A 76 -4.25 0.02 2.19
N VAL A 77 -4.74 0.68 3.23
CA VAL A 77 -5.51 0.02 4.30
C VAL A 77 -6.84 -0.56 3.77
N ALA A 78 -7.58 0.20 2.96
CA ALA A 78 -8.84 -0.27 2.39
C ALA A 78 -8.64 -1.46 1.43
N GLY A 79 -7.62 -1.38 0.57
CA GLY A 79 -7.25 -2.46 -0.35
C GLY A 79 -6.80 -3.71 0.40
N ALA A 80 -6.08 -3.59 1.51
CA ALA A 80 -5.72 -4.71 2.36
C ALA A 80 -6.94 -5.42 2.95
N GLY A 81 -7.95 -4.67 3.40
CA GLY A 81 -9.23 -5.22 3.86
C GLY A 81 -9.95 -6.02 2.77
N TRP A 82 -9.98 -5.48 1.55
CA TRP A 82 -10.53 -6.17 0.38
C TRP A 82 -9.77 -7.46 0.05
N LEU A 83 -8.44 -7.41 0.05
CA LEU A 83 -7.60 -8.57 -0.21
C LEU A 83 -7.75 -9.64 0.87
N LEU A 84 -7.86 -9.25 2.14
CA LEU A 84 -8.13 -10.17 3.25
C LEU A 84 -9.46 -10.89 3.06
N MET A 85 -10.51 -10.16 2.66
CA MET A 85 -11.81 -10.75 2.33
C MET A 85 -11.72 -11.76 1.18
N LEU A 86 -10.97 -11.44 0.11
CA LEU A 86 -10.73 -12.35 -1.01
C LEU A 86 -9.91 -13.58 -0.59
N ALA A 87 -8.91 -13.41 0.28
CA ALA A 87 -8.10 -14.48 0.83
C ALA A 87 -8.95 -15.43 1.68
N TRP A 88 -9.80 -14.87 2.55
CA TRP A 88 -10.73 -15.62 3.39
C TRP A 88 -11.71 -16.45 2.57
N ARG A 89 -12.23 -15.88 1.48
CA ARG A 89 -13.11 -16.57 0.54
C ARG A 89 -12.39 -17.55 -0.39
N ARG A 90 -11.04 -17.64 -0.31
CA ARG A 90 -10.18 -18.40 -1.23
C ARG A 90 -10.52 -18.13 -2.70
N SER A 91 -10.74 -16.86 -3.05
CA SER A 91 -11.16 -16.48 -4.40
C SER A 91 -10.01 -16.59 -5.40
N ALA A 92 -10.28 -17.15 -6.59
CA ALA A 92 -9.37 -17.16 -7.74
C ALA A 92 -8.90 -15.77 -8.17
N ARG A 93 -9.65 -14.72 -7.82
CA ARG A 93 -9.32 -13.33 -8.14
C ARG A 93 -8.21 -12.75 -7.26
N PHE A 94 -7.94 -13.37 -6.10
CA PHE A 94 -6.99 -12.86 -5.11
C PHE A 94 -5.60 -12.55 -5.71
N PRO A 95 -4.93 -13.46 -6.45
CA PRO A 95 -3.57 -13.20 -6.94
C PRO A 95 -3.49 -12.02 -7.92
N VAL A 96 -4.51 -11.86 -8.76
CA VAL A 96 -4.59 -10.75 -9.72
C VAL A 96 -4.84 -9.43 -9.00
N HIS A 97 -5.71 -9.42 -7.99
CA HIS A 97 -6.00 -8.21 -7.22
C HIS A 97 -4.82 -7.78 -6.37
N VAL A 98 -4.05 -8.71 -5.78
CA VAL A 98 -2.81 -8.38 -5.05
C VAL A 98 -1.82 -7.69 -5.99
N GLN A 99 -1.62 -8.22 -7.20
CA GLN A 99 -0.69 -7.63 -8.18
C GLN A 99 -1.16 -6.24 -8.63
N ALA A 100 -2.45 -6.10 -8.97
CA ALA A 100 -3.02 -4.81 -9.37
C ALA A 100 -2.96 -3.77 -8.24
N TRP A 101 -3.22 -4.19 -7.00
CA TRP A 101 -3.15 -3.33 -5.83
C TRP A 101 -1.72 -2.87 -5.54
N LEU A 102 -0.74 -3.78 -5.56
CA LEU A 102 0.68 -3.40 -5.40
C LEU A 102 1.17 -2.48 -6.51
N LEU A 103 0.77 -2.75 -7.77
CA LEU A 103 1.11 -1.89 -8.90
C LEU A 103 0.49 -0.50 -8.74
N ALA A 104 -0.77 -0.41 -8.31
CA ALA A 104 -1.44 0.85 -8.04
C ALA A 104 -0.71 1.65 -6.94
N ILE A 105 -0.26 1.00 -5.86
CA ILE A 105 0.54 1.65 -4.81
C ILE A 105 1.83 2.24 -5.38
N VAL A 106 2.57 1.46 -6.18
CA VAL A 106 3.80 1.95 -6.83
C VAL A 106 3.51 3.16 -7.73
N VAL A 107 2.46 3.09 -8.55
CA VAL A 107 2.08 4.20 -9.44
C VAL A 107 1.73 5.46 -8.64
N MET A 108 0.89 5.35 -7.60
CA MET A 108 0.51 6.51 -6.80
C MET A 108 1.69 7.10 -6.03
N ARG A 109 2.57 6.26 -5.44
CA ARG A 109 3.79 6.72 -4.78
C ARG A 109 4.76 7.39 -5.77
N THR A 110 4.84 6.89 -7.00
CA THR A 110 5.65 7.51 -8.06
C THR A 110 5.09 8.87 -8.45
N ILE A 111 3.77 9.00 -8.60
CA ILE A 111 3.11 10.28 -8.87
C ILE A 111 3.37 11.26 -7.71
N ALA A 112 3.23 10.82 -6.47
CA ALA A 112 3.51 11.64 -5.29
C ALA A 112 4.98 12.10 -5.25
N PHE A 113 5.92 11.21 -5.58
CA PHE A 113 7.34 11.54 -5.70
C PHE A 113 7.61 12.60 -6.77
N LEU A 114 7.08 12.42 -7.99
CA LEU A 114 7.28 13.35 -9.10
C LEU A 114 6.62 14.71 -8.82
N LEU A 115 5.45 14.71 -8.20
CA LEU A 115 4.79 15.94 -7.78
C LEU A 115 5.56 16.63 -6.65
N GLY A 116 6.10 15.84 -5.71
CA GLY A 116 7.08 16.23 -4.69
C GLY A 116 8.22 17.04 -5.26
N ASP A 117 8.98 16.39 -6.13
CA ASP A 117 10.16 16.93 -6.80
C ASP A 117 9.85 18.18 -7.62
N HIS A 118 8.76 18.18 -8.39
CA HIS A 118 8.34 19.32 -9.19
C HIS A 118 8.03 20.54 -8.30
N MET A 119 7.35 20.35 -7.18
CA MET A 119 6.99 21.44 -6.27
C MET A 119 8.18 21.98 -5.49
N THR A 120 9.11 21.11 -5.08
CA THR A 120 10.39 21.51 -4.48
C THR A 120 11.16 22.43 -5.42
N HIS A 121 11.25 22.09 -6.70
CA HIS A 121 11.91 22.92 -7.72
C HIS A 121 11.13 24.19 -8.09
N ALA A 122 9.80 24.13 -8.11
CA ALA A 122 8.95 25.27 -8.49
C ALA A 122 8.84 26.34 -7.39
N ILE A 123 8.88 25.94 -6.12
CA ILE A 123 8.68 26.84 -4.96
C ILE A 123 10.02 27.17 -4.28
N GLY A 124 11.09 26.43 -4.57
CA GLY A 124 12.44 26.67 -4.01
C GLY A 124 12.54 26.37 -2.51
N ILE A 125 11.57 25.62 -1.98
CA ILE A 125 11.53 25.14 -0.60
C ILE A 125 11.80 23.65 -0.64
N ASP A 126 12.74 23.19 0.17
CA ASP A 126 13.09 21.78 0.31
C ASP A 126 11.92 21.05 1.00
N ILE A 127 10.98 20.53 0.20
CA ILE A 127 9.89 19.70 0.71
C ILE A 127 10.45 18.29 0.84
N ALA A 128 10.27 17.67 2.01
CA ALA A 128 10.67 16.30 2.25
C ALA A 128 10.05 15.37 1.19
N VAL A 129 10.87 14.94 0.23
CA VAL A 129 10.42 14.07 -0.86
C VAL A 129 10.16 12.68 -0.27
N PRO A 130 8.97 12.08 -0.46
CA PRO A 130 8.60 10.82 0.17
C PRO A 130 9.26 9.61 -0.53
N PHE A 131 10.59 9.54 -0.47
CA PHE A 131 11.40 8.51 -1.12
C PHE A 131 11.26 7.15 -0.43
N ASP A 132 11.19 7.14 0.90
CA ASP A 132 11.09 5.91 1.69
C ASP A 132 9.83 5.11 1.34
N GLY A 133 8.67 5.78 1.29
CA GLY A 133 7.40 5.14 0.92
C GLY A 133 7.36 4.63 -0.53
N LEU A 134 8.12 5.24 -1.45
CA LEU A 134 8.28 4.73 -2.81
C LEU A 134 9.19 3.50 -2.84
N LEU A 135 10.31 3.52 -2.11
CA LEU A 135 11.26 2.42 -2.05
C LEU A 135 10.63 1.18 -1.41
N GLU A 136 9.84 1.35 -0.35
CA GLU A 136 9.05 0.28 0.26
C GLU A 136 8.02 -0.32 -0.70
N ALA A 137 7.28 0.52 -1.42
CA ALA A 137 6.31 0.07 -2.40
C ALA A 137 6.97 -0.73 -3.54
N LEU A 138 8.12 -0.25 -4.03
CA LEU A 138 8.91 -0.93 -5.04
C LEU A 138 9.47 -2.27 -4.54
N ALA A 139 10.03 -2.31 -3.33
CA ALA A 139 10.53 -3.53 -2.72
C ALA A 139 9.41 -4.56 -2.53
N ALA A 140 8.26 -4.13 -2.00
CA ALA A 140 7.09 -4.98 -1.81
C ALA A 140 6.58 -5.53 -3.15
N ALA A 141 6.45 -4.69 -4.18
CA ALA A 141 6.03 -5.10 -5.51
C ALA A 141 7.03 -6.06 -6.17
N ALA A 142 8.32 -5.76 -6.11
CA ALA A 142 9.39 -6.55 -6.71
C ALA A 142 9.48 -7.96 -6.10
N LEU A 143 9.18 -8.12 -4.81
CA LEU A 143 9.18 -9.43 -4.14
C LEU A 143 7.85 -10.17 -4.30
N ALA A 144 6.72 -9.47 -4.11
CA ALA A 144 5.41 -10.12 -4.06
C ALA A 144 4.87 -10.45 -5.46
N ILE A 145 5.02 -9.59 -6.46
CA ILE A 145 4.48 -9.83 -7.82
C ILE A 145 5.05 -11.12 -8.44
N PRO A 146 6.37 -11.36 -8.51
CA PRO A 146 6.89 -12.61 -9.08
C PRO A 146 6.45 -13.83 -8.25
N TYR A 147 6.40 -13.71 -6.92
CA TYR A 147 5.90 -14.77 -6.05
C TYR A 147 4.45 -15.15 -6.39
N PHE A 148 3.54 -14.18 -6.47
CA PHE A 148 2.12 -14.42 -6.79
C PHE A 148 1.89 -14.88 -8.24
N ARG A 149 2.77 -14.52 -9.19
CA ARG A 149 2.68 -14.99 -10.60
C ARG A 149 3.14 -16.43 -10.80
N GLN A 150 4.26 -16.81 -10.17
CA GLN A 150 4.96 -18.07 -10.45
C GLN A 150 4.72 -19.17 -9.41
N SER A 151 4.28 -18.83 -8.20
CA SER A 151 4.11 -19.82 -7.13
C SER A 151 3.02 -20.84 -7.48
N ARG A 152 3.43 -22.10 -7.69
CA ARG A 152 2.51 -23.25 -7.83
C ARG A 152 1.54 -23.35 -6.64
N ARG A 153 1.97 -22.93 -5.44
CA ARG A 153 1.14 -22.96 -4.22
C ARG A 153 -0.04 -21.99 -4.30
N VAL A 154 0.20 -20.77 -4.77
CA VAL A 154 -0.87 -19.78 -4.98
C VAL A 154 -1.90 -20.32 -5.99
N ARG A 155 -1.43 -20.98 -7.05
CA ARG A 155 -2.31 -21.63 -8.02
C ARG A 155 -3.12 -22.78 -7.41
N HIS A 156 -2.50 -23.65 -6.60
CA HIS A 156 -3.23 -24.72 -5.90
C HIS A 156 -4.19 -24.22 -4.82
N THR A 157 -3.93 -23.08 -4.16
CA THR A 157 -4.82 -22.58 -3.10
C THR A 157 -6.02 -21.80 -3.65
N PHE A 158 -5.85 -21.07 -4.75
CA PHE A 158 -6.84 -20.13 -5.25
C PHE A 158 -7.41 -20.48 -6.63
N LEU A 159 -6.70 -21.25 -7.46
CA LEU A 159 -7.08 -21.53 -8.86
C LEU A 159 -7.50 -22.98 -9.12
N SER A 160 -7.30 -23.93 -8.19
CA SER A 160 -7.67 -25.34 -8.38
C SER A 160 -9.09 -25.70 -7.89
N ARG A 161 -10.07 -24.82 -8.13
CA ARG A 161 -11.49 -25.12 -7.94
C ARG A 161 -12.19 -25.23 -9.29
#